data_AF-A0A3R8QMR4-F1
#
_entry.id   AF-A0A3R8QMR4-F1
#
_cell.length_a   1.000
_cell.length_b   1.000
_cell.length_c   1.000
_cell.angle_alpha   90.00
_cell.angle_beta   90.00
_cell.angle_gamma   90.00
#
_symmetry.space_group_name_H-M   'P 1'
#
loop_
_entity.id
_entity.type
_entity.pdbx_description
1 polymer ?
#
loop_
_entity_poly.entity_id
_entity_poly.type
_entity_poly.pdbx_seq_one_letter_code
_entity_poly.pdbx_strand_id
1 'polypeptide(L)'
;MVERQVGGSTVRTLHFTVDRLDITDLVQRGELGNGRIIRAAGRPGSTSTVTRGPVELHTQELTGTLAVVGHPLARTTLSADSLAMPDLDLGFLKLPDLTFRDVVVHNTDLSGGTLTIPGSEVTLEP
;
A
#
# COMPACT_ATOMS: atom_id res chain seq x y z
N MET A 1 11.00 11.03 0.08
CA MET A 1 9.63 10.91 -0.48
C MET A 1 9.71 10.96 -2.00
N VAL A 2 8.63 10.68 -2.75
CA VAL A 2 8.67 10.78 -4.22
C VAL A 2 7.36 11.35 -4.79
N GLU A 3 7.48 12.22 -5.80
CA GLU A 3 6.33 12.73 -6.57
C GLU A 3 5.83 11.69 -7.59
N ARG A 4 4.50 11.58 -7.73
CA ARG A 4 3.81 10.71 -8.69
C ARG A 4 2.70 11.46 -9.39
N GLN A 5 2.49 11.16 -10.67
CA GLN A 5 1.36 11.68 -11.44
C GLN A 5 0.17 10.74 -11.30
N VAL A 6 -0.95 11.25 -10.79
CA VAL A 6 -2.21 10.49 -10.63
C VAL A 6 -3.34 11.33 -11.21
N GLY A 7 -4.01 10.84 -12.25
CA GLY A 7 -5.14 11.55 -12.86
C GLY A 7 -4.83 12.99 -13.31
N GLY A 8 -3.59 13.27 -13.72
CA GLY A 8 -3.14 14.61 -14.13
C GLY A 8 -2.72 15.54 -12.98
N SER A 9 -2.74 15.06 -11.73
CA SER A 9 -2.27 15.81 -10.56
C SER A 9 -0.95 15.23 -10.03
N THR A 10 -0.03 16.10 -9.63
CA THR A 10 1.17 15.70 -8.87
C THR A 10 0.78 15.41 -7.43
N VAL A 11 1.09 14.21 -6.93
CA VAL A 11 0.87 13.80 -5.54
C VAL A 11 2.19 13.34 -4.92
N ARG A 12 2.45 13.75 -3.68
CA ARG A 12 3.60 13.28 -2.90
C ARG A 12 3.28 11.94 -2.26
N THR A 13 4.24 11.02 -2.33
CA THR A 13 4.09 9.66 -1.80
C THR A 13 5.27 9.25 -0.93
N LEU A 14 4.97 8.40 0.06
CA LEU A 14 5.95 7.55 0.73
C LEU A 14 6.31 6.43 -0.23
N HIS A 15 7.60 6.09 -0.28
CA HIS A 15 8.09 4.98 -1.10
C HIS A 15 8.58 3.87 -0.19
N PHE A 16 7.95 2.70 -0.32
CA PHE A 16 8.35 1.48 0.38
C PHE A 16 8.83 0.44 -0.62
N THR A 17 9.87 -0.30 -0.25
CA THR A 17 10.33 -1.47 -0.99
C THR A 17 10.26 -2.68 -0.06
N VAL A 18 9.55 -3.72 -0.49
CA VAL A 18 9.34 -4.94 0.31
C VAL A 18 9.57 -6.20 -0.53
N ASP A 19 9.99 -7.29 0.09
CA ASP A 19 10.18 -8.57 -0.61
C ASP A 19 8.86 -9.33 -0.84
N ARG A 20 7.89 -9.07 0.04
CA ARG A 20 6.58 -9.73 0.09
C ARG A 20 5.52 -8.80 0.64
N LEU A 21 4.31 -8.90 0.10
CA LEU A 21 3.12 -8.21 0.60
C LEU A 21 1.98 -9.20 0.75
N ASP A 22 1.35 -9.22 1.93
CA ASP A 22 0.19 -10.06 2.23
C ASP A 22 -1.04 -9.19 2.49
N ILE A 23 -2.15 -9.49 1.79
CA ILE A 23 -3.36 -8.66 1.73
C ILE A 23 -4.58 -9.53 2.04
N THR A 24 -5.25 -9.28 3.16
CA THR A 24 -6.35 -10.11 3.66
C THR A 24 -7.72 -9.79 3.07
N ASP A 25 -7.88 -8.62 2.45
CA ASP A 25 -9.14 -8.10 1.93
C ASP A 25 -8.96 -7.41 0.57
N LEU A 26 -8.17 -8.03 -0.31
CA LEU A 26 -7.81 -7.44 -1.61
C LEU A 26 -9.06 -7.05 -2.41
N VAL A 27 -9.12 -5.77 -2.79
CA VAL A 27 -10.00 -5.26 -3.84
C VAL A 27 -9.17 -4.37 -4.75
N GLN A 28 -9.07 -4.74 -6.02
CA GLN A 28 -8.45 -3.95 -7.07
C GLN A 28 -9.52 -3.49 -8.06
N ARG A 29 -9.39 -2.24 -8.50
CA ARG A 29 -10.23 -1.64 -9.54
C ARG A 29 -9.33 -1.07 -10.62
N GLY A 30 -9.68 -1.31 -11.88
CA GLY A 30 -9.01 -0.72 -13.03
C GLY A 30 -10.04 -0.22 -14.04
N GLU A 31 -9.73 0.87 -14.72
CA GLU A 31 -10.58 1.35 -15.82
C GLU A 31 -10.38 0.46 -17.06
N LEU A 32 -11.48 0.02 -17.68
CA LEU A 32 -11.44 -0.77 -18.92
C LEU A 32 -11.66 0.12 -20.17
N GLY A 33 -11.67 1.44 -20.00
CA GLY A 33 -12.22 2.40 -20.97
C GLY A 33 -13.75 2.48 -20.85
N ASN A 34 -14.40 3.24 -21.74
CA ASN A 34 -15.87 3.35 -21.89
C ASN A 34 -16.72 3.55 -20.62
N GLY A 35 -16.12 4.12 -19.57
CA GLY A 35 -16.78 4.33 -18.27
C GLY A 35 -16.93 3.07 -17.42
N ARG A 36 -16.36 1.94 -17.82
CA ARG A 36 -16.48 0.68 -17.08
C ARG A 36 -15.26 0.41 -16.22
N ILE A 37 -15.50 -0.17 -15.06
CA ILE A 37 -14.44 -0.57 -14.12
C ILE A 37 -14.39 -2.10 -14.06
N ILE A 38 -13.20 -2.68 -14.25
CA ILE A 38 -12.95 -4.06 -13.87
C ILE A 38 -12.59 -4.11 -12.39
N ARG A 39 -13.30 -4.93 -11.63
CA ARG A 39 -13.03 -5.18 -10.22
C ARG A 39 -12.53 -6.60 -10.03
N ALA A 40 -11.36 -6.76 -9.43
CA ALA A 40 -10.84 -8.03 -8.96
C ALA A 40 -10.83 -8.04 -7.42
N ALA A 41 -11.43 -9.04 -6.79
CA ALA A 41 -11.46 -9.15 -5.34
C ALA A 41 -11.03 -10.53 -4.87
N GLY A 42 -10.30 -10.58 -3.76
CA GLY A 42 -10.00 -11.81 -3.04
C GLY A 42 -11.26 -12.40 -2.40
N ARG A 43 -11.33 -13.73 -2.30
CA ARG A 43 -12.41 -14.39 -1.56
C ARG A 43 -12.36 -13.98 -0.09
N PRO A 44 -13.50 -13.75 0.58
CA PRO A 44 -13.51 -13.51 2.02
C PRO A 44 -12.73 -14.57 2.80
N GLY A 45 -11.86 -14.12 3.73
CA GLY A 45 -10.99 -14.99 4.53
C GLY A 45 -9.78 -15.56 3.79
N SER A 46 -9.54 -15.19 2.53
CA SER A 46 -8.30 -15.52 1.82
C SER A 46 -7.23 -14.44 2.02
N THR A 47 -5.96 -14.83 1.86
CA THR A 47 -4.85 -13.89 1.83
C THR A 47 -4.27 -13.86 0.41
N SER A 48 -4.40 -12.71 -0.24
CA SER A 48 -3.68 -12.44 -1.49
C SER A 48 -2.23 -12.11 -1.18
N THR A 49 -1.33 -12.52 -2.06
CA THR A 49 0.12 -12.35 -1.81
C THR A 49 0.78 -11.75 -3.03
N VAL A 50 1.68 -10.79 -2.82
CA VAL A 50 2.66 -10.37 -3.82
C VAL A 50 4.00 -10.94 -3.38
N THR A 51 4.60 -11.75 -4.23
CA THR A 51 5.87 -12.44 -3.96
C THR A 51 6.89 -12.18 -5.06
N ARG A 52 8.13 -12.65 -4.89
CA ARG A 52 9.22 -12.45 -5.85
C ARG A 52 9.55 -10.95 -6.05
N GLY A 53 9.67 -10.22 -4.94
CA GLY A 53 10.07 -8.83 -4.95
C GLY A 53 11.47 -8.57 -5.54
N PRO A 54 11.91 -7.30 -5.57
CA PRO A 54 11.34 -6.20 -4.81
C PRO A 54 9.96 -5.76 -5.34
N VAL A 55 9.05 -5.49 -4.40
CA VAL A 55 7.75 -4.84 -4.65
C VAL A 55 7.88 -3.41 -4.18
N GLU A 56 7.61 -2.47 -5.08
CA GLU A 56 7.60 -1.05 -4.79
C GLU A 56 6.17 -0.59 -4.53
N LEU A 57 5.97 0.12 -3.42
CA LEU A 57 4.70 0.75 -3.07
C LEU A 57 4.89 2.27 -3.00
N HIS A 58 4.06 2.98 -3.75
CA HIS A 58 3.93 4.43 -3.65
C HIS A 58 2.67 4.76 -2.88
N THR A 59 2.83 5.09 -1.60
CA THR A 59 1.75 5.25 -0.64
C THR A 59 1.48 6.72 -0.38
N GLN A 60 0.26 7.18 -0.61
CA GLN A 60 -0.17 8.52 -0.20
C GLN A 60 -0.34 8.57 1.32
N GLU A 61 -1.03 7.56 1.87
CA GLU A 61 -1.39 7.49 3.27
C GLU A 61 -1.37 6.04 3.77
N LEU A 62 -0.76 5.84 4.93
CA LEU A 62 -0.81 4.62 5.72
C LEU A 62 -1.32 4.97 7.10
N THR A 63 -2.49 4.44 7.45
CA THR A 63 -3.10 4.66 8.76
C THR A 63 -3.26 3.33 9.48
N GLY A 64 -2.77 3.23 10.71
CA GLY A 64 -2.91 2.03 11.53
C GLY A 64 -2.49 2.25 12.98
N THR A 65 -2.61 1.22 13.80
CA THR A 65 -2.11 1.23 15.18
C THR A 65 -0.63 0.91 15.17
N LEU A 66 0.21 1.91 15.45
CA LEU A 66 1.66 1.75 15.50
C LEU A 66 2.05 1.02 16.80
N ALA A 67 2.74 -0.10 16.63
CA ALA A 67 3.45 -0.80 17.69
C ALA A 67 4.95 -0.66 17.48
N VAL A 68 5.66 -0.24 18.53
CA VAL A 68 7.13 -0.15 18.56
C VAL A 68 7.62 -1.23 19.50
N VAL A 69 8.45 -2.16 18.99
CA VAL A 69 8.94 -3.32 19.76
C VAL A 69 7.77 -4.12 20.36
N GLY A 70 6.66 -4.25 19.62
CA GLY A 70 5.48 -5.01 20.04
C GLY A 70 4.53 -4.31 21.01
N HIS A 71 4.84 -3.11 21.50
CA HIS A 71 3.94 -2.34 22.37
C HIS A 71 3.10 -1.34 21.56
N PRO A 72 1.76 -1.42 21.59
CA PRO A 72 0.91 -0.46 20.88
C PRO A 72 1.03 0.92 21.54
N LEU A 73 1.32 1.94 20.75
CA LEU A 73 1.46 3.31 21.24
C LEU A 73 0.23 4.14 20.92
N ALA A 74 -0.12 4.24 19.65
CA ALA A 74 -1.20 5.09 19.17
C ALA A 74 -1.67 4.67 17.77
N ARG A 75 -2.89 5.09 17.41
CA ARG A 75 -3.28 5.15 15.99
C ARG A 75 -2.50 6.28 15.33
N THR A 76 -1.81 5.97 14.25
CA THR A 76 -0.89 6.87 13.57
C THR A 76 -1.18 6.84 12.07
N THR A 77 -1.16 8.03 11.48
CA THR A 77 -1.28 8.25 10.03
C THR A 77 0.05 8.76 9.50
N LEU A 78 0.68 7.97 8.64
CA LEU A 78 1.85 8.34 7.88
C LEU A 78 1.42 8.79 6.48
N SER A 79 1.70 10.03 6.13
CA SER A 79 1.59 10.53 4.77
C SER A 79 2.83 11.35 4.43
N ALA A 80 3.04 11.61 3.14
CA ALA A 80 4.12 12.48 2.72
C ALA A 80 3.98 13.91 3.26
N ASP A 81 2.76 14.33 3.60
CA ASP A 81 2.48 15.66 4.15
C ASP A 81 2.51 15.69 5.70
N SER A 82 2.16 14.58 6.37
CA SER A 82 2.16 14.50 7.84
C SER A 82 3.55 14.33 8.43
N LEU A 83 4.46 13.70 7.68
CA LEU A 83 5.88 13.66 8.01
C LEU A 83 6.49 15.00 7.61
N ALA A 84 6.37 16.00 8.49
CA ALA A 84 7.17 17.24 8.43
C ALA A 84 8.67 17.00 8.71
N MET A 85 9.18 15.82 8.31
CA MET A 85 10.61 15.56 8.26
C MET A 85 11.12 16.16 6.95
N PRO A 86 12.24 16.91 6.96
CA PRO A 86 12.98 17.22 5.73
C PRO A 86 13.18 15.93 4.92
N ASP A 87 13.41 15.99 3.61
CA ASP A 87 13.83 14.84 2.78
C ASP A 87 15.19 14.30 3.28
N LEU A 88 15.18 13.70 4.46
CA LEU A 88 16.24 12.98 5.12
C LEU A 88 16.13 11.57 4.59
N ASP A 89 17.14 11.16 3.86
CA ASP A 89 17.42 9.75 3.66
C ASP A 89 17.69 9.12 5.05
N LEU A 90 16.67 8.54 5.66
CA LEU A 90 16.76 7.84 6.93
C LEU A 90 17.41 6.45 6.79
N GLY A 91 18.04 6.13 5.66
CA GLY A 91 18.74 4.85 5.46
C GLY A 91 19.85 4.57 6.49
N PHE A 92 20.36 5.60 7.17
CA PHE A 92 21.29 5.46 8.29
C PHE A 92 20.61 5.21 9.65
N LEU A 93 19.34 5.58 9.80
CA LEU A 93 18.57 5.34 11.02
C LEU A 93 18.01 3.92 10.93
N LYS A 94 18.60 2.99 11.67
CA LYS A 94 17.91 1.72 11.96
C LYS A 94 16.71 2.04 12.85
N LEU A 95 15.56 2.31 12.22
CA LEU A 95 14.30 2.34 12.92
C LEU A 95 14.09 0.97 13.58
N PRO A 96 13.62 0.91 14.83
CA PRO A 96 13.17 -0.35 15.40
C PRO A 96 12.07 -0.92 14.51
N ASP A 97 11.87 -2.24 14.53
CA ASP A 97 10.79 -2.86 13.76
C ASP A 97 9.45 -2.18 14.10
N LEU A 98 8.92 -1.44 13.13
CA LEU A 98 7.65 -0.74 13.23
C LEU A 98 6.57 -1.70 12.70
N THR A 99 5.62 -2.07 13.55
CA THR A 99 4.48 -2.88 13.12
C THR A 99 3.23 -2.03 13.18
N PHE A 100 2.56 -1.87 12.04
CA PHE A 100 1.20 -1.32 12.02
C PHE A 100 0.19 -2.46 12.03
N ARG A 101 -0.82 -2.34 12.90
CA ARG A 101 -1.99 -3.25 12.94
C ARG A 101 -3.23 -2.49 12.49
N ASP A 102 -4.23 -3.22 11.99
CA ASP A 102 -5.51 -2.67 11.51
C ASP A 102 -5.28 -1.55 10.49
N VAL A 103 -4.46 -1.87 9.50
CA VAL A 103 -3.86 -0.91 8.57
C VAL A 103 -4.79 -0.68 7.39
N VAL A 104 -5.02 0.58 7.07
CA VAL A 104 -5.57 1.02 5.80
C VAL A 104 -4.46 1.73 5.04
N VAL A 105 -4.21 1.31 3.80
CA VAL A 105 -3.17 1.87 2.94
C VAL A 105 -3.81 2.40 1.66
N HIS A 106 -3.54 3.66 1.34
CA HIS A 106 -3.91 4.30 0.09
C HIS A 106 -2.68 4.45 -0.79
N ASN A 107 -2.54 3.56 -1.78
CA ASN A 107 -1.43 3.56 -2.73
C ASN A 107 -1.83 4.27 -4.03
N THR A 108 -0.91 5.04 -4.60
CA THR A 108 -1.01 5.50 -5.99
C THR A 108 -0.62 4.41 -6.98
N ASP A 109 0.37 3.61 -6.61
CA ASP A 109 0.96 2.61 -7.49
C ASP A 109 1.57 1.47 -6.68
N LEU A 110 1.56 0.28 -7.27
CA LEU A 110 2.23 -0.92 -6.81
C LEU A 110 2.87 -1.59 -8.01
N SER A 111 4.18 -1.79 -7.96
CA SER A 111 4.91 -2.43 -9.05
C SER A 111 5.89 -3.50 -8.57
N GLY A 112 6.22 -4.43 -9.46
CA GLY A 112 7.10 -5.55 -9.15
C GLY A 112 6.39 -6.76 -8.53
N GLY A 113 7.11 -7.87 -8.49
CA GLY A 113 6.63 -9.14 -7.94
C GLY A 113 5.54 -9.83 -8.75
N THR A 114 4.84 -10.75 -8.09
CA THR A 114 3.75 -11.56 -8.66
C THR A 114 2.61 -11.62 -7.67
N LEU A 115 1.47 -11.05 -8.09
CA LEU A 115 0.22 -11.09 -7.36
C LEU A 115 -0.48 -12.44 -7.57
N THR A 116 -0.79 -13.12 -6.46
CA THR A 116 -1.63 -14.31 -6.42
C THR A 116 -2.86 -14.01 -5.57
N ILE A 117 -4.05 -14.24 -6.14
CA ILE A 117 -5.35 -13.95 -5.51
C ILE A 117 -6.16 -15.26 -5.41
N PRO A 118 -6.13 -15.96 -4.27
CA PRO A 118 -6.83 -17.23 -4.13
C PRO A 118 -8.35 -17.06 -4.24
N GLY A 119 -8.95 -17.78 -5.18
CA GLY A 119 -10.41 -17.75 -5.39
C GLY A 119 -10.94 -16.38 -5.80
N SER A 120 -10.16 -15.64 -6.61
CA SER A 120 -10.54 -14.30 -7.06
C SER A 120 -11.89 -14.27 -7.76
N GLU A 121 -12.69 -13.26 -7.44
CA GLU A 121 -13.86 -12.88 -8.22
C GLU A 121 -13.52 -11.68 -9.10
N VAL A 122 -13.83 -11.76 -10.39
CA VAL A 122 -13.64 -10.67 -11.35
C VAL A 122 -15.00 -10.25 -11.87
N THR A 123 -15.36 -8.98 -11.64
CA THR A 123 -16.65 -8.40 -12.04
C THR A 123 -16.44 -7.12 -12.85
N LEU A 124 -17.48 -6.73 -13.60
CA LEU A 124 -17.53 -5.46 -14.30
C LEU A 124 -18.51 -4.54 -13.55
N GLU A 125 -18.00 -3.43 -13.04
CA GLU A 125 -18.79 -2.39 -12.39
C GLU A 125 -19.18 -1.32 -13.45
N PRO A 126 -20.40 -0.76 -13.36
CA PRO A 126 -20.84 0.33 -14.21
C PRO A 126 -20.16 1.66 -13.87
#